data_AF-A0A958TA47-F1
#
_entry.id   AF-A0A958TA47-F1
#
_cell.length_a   1.000
_cell.length_b   1.000
_cell.length_c   1.000
_cell.angle_alpha   90.00
_cell.angle_beta   90.00
_cell.angle_gamma   90.00
#
_symmetry.space_group_name_H-M   'P 1'
#
loop_
_entity.id
_entity.type
_entity.pdbx_description
1 polymer ?
#
loop_
_entity_poly.entity_id
_entity_poly.type
_entity_poly.pdbx_seq_one_letter_code
_entity_poly.pdbx_strand_id
1 'polypeptide(L)'
;ITGETVFLPKSSRDVIYKQLLADLDEAADLVPWPNESILSSSVERVNKAFVKGLRARIALIAGGYQQYPDGIRLSTDPDLSRNAMYTIALNECLDVINSGTAHLESTFETLWRKVCLEDTSAGGEALWQLPFNSGRGRVCFTFGVRHRSVDQHTGQARGGVAGPTPTLFYDYAQADQRRDVTCVPYEWGTADANGWSQQQLTSIDQWNFGKYRYEWMDRFVTSSNDDGLNWMYMRYAEVLLMAAEASNELNGPAAAAPYLRQVRERAFAPADRPVNVDAYIAAAQLSPEAMFNAIVEEHKLEFTGEMLRKQALIRWNLLGDKLDEAKMKMNNLSSRTGEYADIPTTLYWKIDENDNESLVVYGLNPGEEGSPGANYSSQTWDVVNPDKINSIYKPGVDPDAHQFWPIWQVFIEASNGQLVNDYGY
;
A
#
# COMPACT_ATOMS: atom_id res chain seq x y z
N ILE A 1 -16.61 0.23 -34.62
CA ILE A 1 -17.85 0.52 -33.85
C ILE A 1 -18.96 0.74 -34.86
N THR A 2 -19.90 -0.18 -34.93
CA THR A 2 -21.16 -0.09 -35.69
C THR A 2 -22.28 0.40 -34.76
N GLY A 3 -23.42 0.80 -35.33
CA GLY A 3 -24.61 1.15 -34.52
C GLY A 3 -25.09 0.02 -33.59
N GLU A 4 -24.79 -1.25 -33.91
CA GLU A 4 -25.11 -2.41 -33.08
C GLU A 4 -24.13 -2.62 -31.92
N THR A 5 -22.91 -2.07 -32.01
CA THR A 5 -21.85 -2.22 -30.99
C THR A 5 -21.59 -0.96 -30.18
N VAL A 6 -22.28 0.14 -30.49
CA VAL A 6 -22.09 1.42 -29.79
C VAL A 6 -22.80 1.45 -28.43
N PHE A 7 -23.86 0.65 -28.26
CA PHE A 7 -24.62 0.52 -27.01
C PHE A 7 -24.67 -0.96 -26.60
N LEU A 8 -23.65 -1.43 -25.87
CA LEU A 8 -23.61 -2.78 -25.32
C LEU A 8 -24.01 -2.80 -23.85
N PRO A 9 -24.74 -3.84 -23.39
CA PRO A 9 -25.00 -4.03 -21.97
C PRO A 9 -23.73 -4.40 -21.20
N LYS A 10 -23.77 -4.24 -19.88
CA LYS A 10 -22.69 -4.70 -18.99
C LYS A 10 -22.49 -6.21 -19.14
N SER A 11 -21.24 -6.66 -19.22
CA SER A 11 -20.90 -8.07 -19.08
C SER A 11 -20.81 -8.47 -17.61
N SER A 12 -21.11 -9.72 -17.29
CA SER A 12 -20.80 -10.28 -15.97
C SER A 12 -19.29 -10.19 -15.75
N ARG A 13 -18.90 -9.83 -14.53
CA ARG A 13 -17.48 -9.84 -14.14
C ARG A 13 -16.84 -11.21 -14.28
N ASP A 14 -17.60 -12.29 -14.14
CA ASP A 14 -17.09 -13.65 -14.26
C ASP A 14 -16.58 -13.90 -15.69
N VAL A 15 -17.29 -13.35 -16.69
CA VAL A 15 -16.83 -13.38 -18.09
C VAL A 15 -15.56 -12.54 -18.26
N ILE A 16 -15.49 -11.37 -17.64
CA ILE A 16 -14.33 -10.48 -17.70
C ILE A 16 -13.10 -11.14 -17.04
N TYR A 17 -13.25 -11.75 -15.86
CA TYR A 17 -12.15 -12.45 -15.19
C TYR A 17 -11.61 -13.60 -16.03
N LYS A 18 -12.48 -14.43 -16.60
CA LYS A 18 -12.04 -15.53 -17.46
C LYS A 18 -11.24 -15.04 -18.66
N GLN A 19 -11.67 -13.94 -19.29
CA GLN A 19 -10.91 -13.34 -20.39
C GLN A 19 -9.56 -12.80 -19.91
N LEU A 20 -9.51 -12.02 -18.83
CA LEU A 20 -8.26 -11.46 -18.31
C LEU A 20 -7.27 -12.56 -17.88
N LEU A 21 -7.75 -13.63 -17.26
CA LEU A 21 -6.92 -14.76 -16.83
C LEU A 21 -6.36 -15.53 -18.03
N ALA A 22 -7.12 -15.65 -19.12
CA ALA A 22 -6.66 -16.28 -20.36
C ALA A 22 -5.65 -15.39 -21.10
N ASP A 23 -5.92 -14.08 -21.21
CA ASP A 23 -5.01 -13.13 -21.85
C ASP A 23 -3.65 -13.09 -21.13
N LEU A 24 -3.64 -13.14 -19.79
CA LEU A 24 -2.41 -13.15 -19.01
C LEU A 24 -1.67 -14.49 -19.05
N ASP A 25 -2.38 -15.60 -19.23
CA ASP A 25 -1.78 -16.92 -19.47
C ASP A 25 -1.00 -16.90 -20.79
N GLU A 26 -1.65 -16.45 -21.88
CA GLU A 26 -1.02 -16.29 -23.19
C GLU A 26 0.16 -15.29 -23.12
N ALA A 27 -0.05 -14.13 -22.47
CA ALA A 27 0.99 -13.13 -22.35
C ALA A 27 2.24 -13.65 -21.63
N ALA A 28 2.10 -14.57 -20.66
CA ALA A 28 3.24 -15.14 -19.93
C ALA A 28 4.20 -15.94 -20.83
N ASP A 29 3.72 -16.44 -21.98
CA ASP A 29 4.55 -17.11 -22.99
C ASP A 29 5.21 -16.13 -23.97
N LEU A 30 4.75 -14.88 -24.03
CA LEU A 30 5.18 -13.88 -25.00
C LEU A 30 6.18 -12.86 -24.43
N VAL A 31 6.27 -12.71 -23.12
CA VAL A 31 7.17 -11.74 -22.47
C VAL A 31 8.38 -12.42 -21.83
N PRO A 32 9.58 -11.81 -21.84
CA PRO A 32 10.75 -12.38 -21.19
C PRO A 32 10.71 -12.18 -19.66
N TRP A 33 11.38 -13.05 -18.91
CA TRP A 33 11.71 -12.83 -17.51
C TRP A 33 12.55 -11.54 -17.33
N PRO A 34 12.53 -10.93 -16.13
CA PRO A 34 13.47 -9.86 -15.79
C PRO A 34 14.90 -10.20 -16.19
N ASN A 35 15.58 -9.29 -16.88
CA ASN A 35 16.96 -9.42 -17.39
C ASN A 35 17.23 -10.57 -18.38
N GLU A 36 16.20 -11.30 -18.85
CA GLU A 36 16.39 -12.31 -19.91
C GLU A 36 16.68 -11.66 -21.27
N SER A 37 16.26 -10.40 -21.49
CA SER A 37 16.56 -9.64 -22.70
C SER A 37 16.73 -8.15 -22.41
N ILE A 38 17.25 -7.39 -23.39
CA ILE A 38 17.31 -5.92 -23.32
C ILE A 38 15.93 -5.26 -23.20
N LEU A 39 14.85 -5.96 -23.60
CA LEU A 39 13.49 -5.44 -23.51
C LEU A 39 12.88 -5.63 -22.11
N SER A 40 13.47 -6.49 -21.27
CA SER A 40 13.08 -6.76 -19.89
C SER A 40 14.17 -6.41 -18.87
N SER A 41 15.14 -5.59 -19.25
CA SER A 41 16.16 -5.06 -18.33
C SER A 41 15.67 -3.87 -17.51
N SER A 42 14.47 -3.36 -17.81
CA SER A 42 13.84 -2.25 -17.09
C SER A 42 12.45 -2.62 -16.59
N VAL A 43 12.07 -2.11 -15.41
CA VAL A 43 10.76 -2.26 -14.77
C VAL A 43 9.67 -1.35 -15.37
N GLU A 44 10.02 -0.48 -16.32
CA GLU A 44 9.04 0.34 -17.05
C GLU A 44 8.35 -0.44 -18.17
N ARG A 45 8.90 -1.60 -18.54
CA ARG A 45 8.31 -2.52 -19.51
C ARG A 45 7.75 -3.76 -18.81
N VAL A 46 6.63 -4.24 -19.33
CA VAL A 46 6.02 -5.49 -18.89
C VAL A 46 7.01 -6.64 -19.08
N ASN A 47 7.20 -7.43 -18.02
CA ASN A 47 8.03 -8.64 -18.00
C ASN A 47 7.22 -9.81 -17.42
N LYS A 48 7.75 -11.03 -17.56
CA LYS A 48 7.05 -12.26 -17.17
C LYS A 48 6.70 -12.30 -15.68
N ALA A 49 7.58 -11.82 -14.81
CA ALA A 49 7.32 -11.80 -13.37
C ALA A 49 6.10 -10.93 -13.03
N PHE A 50 5.97 -9.76 -13.66
CA PHE A 50 4.79 -8.92 -13.50
C PHE A 50 3.52 -9.56 -14.08
N VAL A 51 3.58 -10.15 -15.28
CA VAL A 51 2.42 -10.80 -15.90
C VAL A 51 1.87 -11.92 -15.02
N LYS A 52 2.76 -12.80 -14.53
CA LYS A 52 2.42 -13.90 -13.63
C LYS A 52 1.88 -13.39 -12.29
N GLY A 53 2.53 -12.39 -11.69
CA GLY A 53 2.04 -11.73 -10.49
C GLY A 53 0.67 -11.08 -10.66
N LEU A 54 0.40 -10.45 -11.81
CA LEU A 54 -0.90 -9.84 -12.12
C LEU A 54 -1.98 -10.91 -12.31
N ARG A 55 -1.65 -12.02 -12.97
CA ARG A 55 -2.55 -13.16 -13.10
C ARG A 55 -2.88 -13.76 -11.73
N ALA A 56 -1.90 -13.90 -10.85
CA ALA A 56 -2.12 -14.34 -9.47
C ALA A 56 -3.04 -13.39 -8.70
N ARG A 57 -2.78 -12.08 -8.77
CA ARG A 57 -3.60 -11.04 -8.11
C ARG A 57 -5.06 -11.10 -8.59
N ILE A 58 -5.28 -11.22 -9.90
CA ILE A 58 -6.61 -11.31 -10.50
C ILE A 58 -7.29 -12.63 -10.12
N ALA A 59 -6.57 -13.75 -10.10
CA ALA A 59 -7.12 -15.04 -9.69
C ALA A 59 -7.59 -14.98 -8.23
N LEU A 60 -6.78 -14.44 -7.30
CA LEU A 60 -7.20 -14.27 -5.90
C LEU A 60 -8.43 -13.37 -5.74
N ILE A 61 -8.57 -12.35 -6.59
CA ILE A 61 -9.80 -11.53 -6.62
C ILE A 61 -10.98 -12.36 -7.13
N ALA A 62 -10.83 -13.07 -8.26
CA ALA A 62 -11.88 -13.86 -8.88
C ALA A 62 -12.38 -15.01 -7.98
N GLY A 63 -11.50 -15.64 -7.21
CA GLY A 63 -11.83 -16.69 -6.23
C GLY A 63 -12.28 -16.17 -4.86
N GLY A 64 -12.29 -14.84 -4.68
CA GLY A 64 -12.67 -14.16 -3.45
C GLY A 64 -14.11 -13.63 -3.46
N TYR A 65 -14.50 -13.00 -2.35
CA TYR A 65 -15.81 -12.38 -2.20
C TYR A 65 -15.95 -11.13 -3.04
N GLN A 66 -17.15 -10.95 -3.59
CA GLN A 66 -17.42 -9.87 -4.52
C GLN A 66 -18.90 -9.47 -4.47
N GLN A 67 -19.19 -8.20 -4.72
CA GLN A 67 -20.55 -7.69 -4.76
C GLN A 67 -21.26 -8.03 -6.09
N TYR A 68 -22.19 -8.98 -6.12
CA TYR A 68 -23.05 -9.30 -7.27
C TYR A 68 -24.44 -8.67 -7.13
N PRO A 69 -25.26 -8.57 -8.22
CA PRO A 69 -26.55 -7.88 -8.16
C PRO A 69 -27.50 -8.47 -7.11
N ASP A 70 -27.29 -9.73 -6.74
CA ASP A 70 -28.01 -10.50 -5.73
C ASP A 70 -27.36 -10.49 -4.33
N GLY A 71 -26.22 -9.83 -4.16
CA GLY A 71 -25.52 -9.70 -2.87
C GLY A 71 -24.02 -10.02 -2.93
N ILE A 72 -23.35 -9.92 -1.78
CA ILE A 72 -21.93 -10.26 -1.66
C ILE A 72 -21.77 -11.77 -1.54
N ARG A 73 -21.04 -12.38 -2.48
CA ARG A 73 -20.78 -13.82 -2.50
C ARG A 73 -19.54 -14.16 -3.33
N LEU A 74 -19.16 -15.42 -3.30
CA LEU A 74 -18.22 -16.00 -4.27
C LEU A 74 -18.92 -16.18 -5.62
N SER A 75 -18.13 -16.32 -6.69
CA SER A 75 -18.66 -16.75 -7.99
C SER A 75 -19.31 -18.13 -7.87
N THR A 76 -20.37 -18.35 -8.64
CA THR A 76 -21.02 -19.66 -8.81
C THR A 76 -20.49 -20.40 -10.04
N ASP A 77 -19.59 -19.79 -10.81
CA ASP A 77 -18.94 -20.41 -11.96
C ASP A 77 -17.86 -21.38 -11.46
N PRO A 78 -17.93 -22.69 -11.80
CA PRO A 78 -16.94 -23.66 -11.33
C PRO A 78 -15.51 -23.33 -11.77
N ASP A 79 -15.33 -22.69 -12.94
CA ASP A 79 -14.03 -22.28 -13.45
C ASP A 79 -13.40 -21.17 -12.59
N LEU A 80 -14.22 -20.44 -11.83
CA LEU A 80 -13.79 -19.38 -10.90
C LEU A 80 -13.93 -19.81 -9.43
N SER A 81 -14.10 -21.11 -9.17
CA SER A 81 -14.13 -21.61 -7.80
C SER A 81 -12.86 -21.22 -7.05
N ARG A 82 -12.97 -20.99 -5.74
CA ARG A 82 -11.83 -20.59 -4.91
C ARG A 82 -10.63 -21.52 -5.08
N ASN A 83 -10.86 -22.83 -5.09
CA ASN A 83 -9.80 -23.82 -5.28
C ASN A 83 -9.09 -23.66 -6.63
N ALA A 84 -9.85 -23.51 -7.74
CA ALA A 84 -9.27 -23.31 -9.07
C ALA A 84 -8.43 -22.02 -9.14
N MET A 85 -8.98 -20.91 -8.63
CA MET A 85 -8.32 -19.62 -8.65
C MET A 85 -7.09 -19.54 -7.75
N TYR A 86 -7.16 -20.11 -6.55
CA TYR A 86 -6.02 -20.14 -5.64
C TYR A 86 -4.93 -21.07 -6.16
N THR A 87 -5.29 -22.12 -6.92
CA THR A 87 -4.31 -22.98 -7.60
C THR A 87 -3.55 -22.21 -8.68
N ILE A 88 -4.24 -21.42 -9.51
CA ILE A 88 -3.58 -20.52 -10.48
C ILE A 88 -2.67 -19.55 -9.74
N ALA A 89 -3.18 -18.86 -8.71
CA ALA A 89 -2.40 -17.88 -7.96
C ALA A 89 -1.13 -18.47 -7.34
N LEU A 90 -1.22 -19.65 -6.71
CA LEU A 90 -0.08 -20.31 -6.12
C LEU A 90 0.95 -20.69 -7.19
N ASN A 91 0.53 -21.33 -8.28
CA ASN A 91 1.44 -21.75 -9.35
C ASN A 91 2.18 -20.56 -9.96
N GLU A 92 1.46 -19.48 -10.27
CA GLU A 92 2.08 -18.26 -10.82
C GLU A 92 3.08 -17.64 -9.86
N CYS A 93 2.75 -17.57 -8.57
CA CYS A 93 3.70 -17.03 -7.59
C CYS A 93 4.92 -17.93 -7.43
N LEU A 94 4.75 -19.26 -7.42
CA LEU A 94 5.84 -20.23 -7.34
C LEU A 94 6.74 -20.16 -8.57
N ASP A 95 6.20 -19.97 -9.77
CA ASP A 95 7.00 -19.77 -10.98
C ASP A 95 7.91 -18.55 -10.85
N VAL A 96 7.37 -17.42 -10.35
CA VAL A 96 8.16 -16.20 -10.13
C VAL A 96 9.22 -16.43 -9.07
N ILE A 97 8.88 -17.03 -7.93
CA ILE A 97 9.82 -17.32 -6.83
C ILE A 97 10.94 -18.26 -7.31
N ASN A 98 10.58 -19.36 -7.99
CA ASN A 98 11.54 -20.37 -8.45
C ASN A 98 12.39 -19.91 -9.64
N SER A 99 11.94 -18.90 -10.40
CA SER A 99 12.74 -18.32 -11.47
C SER A 99 14.05 -17.71 -10.96
N GLY A 100 14.07 -17.22 -9.71
CA GLY A 100 15.20 -16.48 -9.15
C GLY A 100 15.47 -15.14 -9.84
N THR A 101 14.54 -14.66 -10.68
CA THR A 101 14.71 -13.44 -11.49
C THR A 101 14.21 -12.17 -10.80
N ALA A 102 13.63 -12.28 -9.60
CA ALA A 102 13.24 -11.16 -8.75
C ALA A 102 13.46 -11.52 -7.28
N HIS A 103 13.65 -10.53 -6.41
CA HIS A 103 13.89 -10.74 -4.99
C HIS A 103 13.51 -9.50 -4.17
N LEU A 104 13.32 -9.65 -2.85
CA LEU A 104 13.19 -8.48 -1.96
C LEU A 104 14.49 -7.69 -1.93
N GLU A 105 14.41 -6.36 -1.88
CA GLU A 105 15.59 -5.54 -1.59
C GLU A 105 16.05 -5.80 -0.15
N SER A 106 17.32 -5.50 0.14
CA SER A 106 17.94 -5.78 1.44
C SER A 106 17.21 -5.13 2.61
N THR A 107 16.63 -3.94 2.40
CA THR A 107 15.81 -3.24 3.39
C THR A 107 14.61 -2.59 2.71
N PHE A 108 13.56 -2.32 3.48
CA PHE A 108 12.36 -1.66 2.97
C PHE A 108 12.66 -0.24 2.49
N GLU A 109 13.51 0.49 3.21
CA GLU A 109 13.95 1.83 2.80
C GLU A 109 14.72 1.81 1.47
N THR A 110 15.58 0.80 1.26
CA THR A 110 16.36 0.68 0.01
C THR A 110 15.44 0.60 -1.20
N LEU A 111 14.34 -0.17 -1.14
CA LEU A 111 13.33 -0.21 -2.19
C LEU A 111 12.83 1.20 -2.54
N TRP A 112 12.35 1.95 -1.54
CA TRP A 112 11.71 3.23 -1.77
C TRP A 112 12.71 4.32 -2.18
N ARG A 113 13.96 4.24 -1.71
CA ARG A 113 15.06 5.07 -2.22
C ARG A 113 15.35 4.78 -3.68
N LYS A 114 15.45 3.51 -4.09
CA LYS A 114 15.64 3.16 -5.50
C LYS A 114 14.52 3.69 -6.38
N VAL A 115 13.27 3.64 -5.91
CA VAL A 115 12.14 4.25 -6.62
C VAL A 115 12.34 5.76 -6.77
N CYS A 116 12.67 6.48 -5.69
CA CYS A 116 12.87 7.94 -5.72
C CYS A 116 14.09 8.36 -6.55
N LEU A 117 15.14 7.54 -6.57
CA LEU A 117 16.32 7.68 -7.43
C LEU A 117 16.04 7.32 -8.90
N GLU A 118 14.80 6.92 -9.23
CA GLU A 118 14.39 6.50 -10.56
C GLU A 118 15.23 5.33 -11.10
N ASP A 119 15.69 4.45 -10.21
CA ASP A 119 16.31 3.19 -10.61
C ASP A 119 15.25 2.28 -11.23
N THR A 120 15.32 2.18 -12.55
CA THR A 120 14.41 1.35 -13.34
C THR A 120 14.96 -0.03 -13.63
N SER A 121 16.11 -0.42 -13.06
CA SER A 121 16.73 -1.72 -13.33
C SER A 121 15.82 -2.88 -12.93
N ALA A 122 15.60 -3.83 -13.84
CA ALA A 122 14.86 -5.04 -13.53
C ALA A 122 15.68 -6.03 -12.67
N GLY A 123 14.98 -6.97 -12.04
CA GLY A 123 15.60 -8.07 -11.29
C GLY A 123 15.66 -7.88 -9.78
N GLY A 124 15.30 -6.70 -9.28
CA GLY A 124 15.09 -6.41 -7.86
C GLY A 124 13.65 -6.66 -7.41
N GLU A 125 13.20 -5.89 -6.42
CA GLU A 125 11.86 -6.06 -5.84
C GLU A 125 10.75 -5.44 -6.71
N ALA A 126 11.04 -4.38 -7.44
CA ALA A 126 10.10 -3.79 -8.40
C ALA A 126 9.87 -4.75 -9.57
N LEU A 127 8.61 -5.17 -9.79
CA LEU A 127 8.26 -6.02 -10.94
C LEU A 127 7.77 -5.20 -12.11
N TRP A 128 6.96 -4.17 -11.84
CA TRP A 128 6.58 -3.17 -12.84
C TRP A 128 6.22 -1.86 -12.18
N GLN A 129 6.71 -0.77 -12.77
CA GLN A 129 6.36 0.59 -12.38
C GLN A 129 5.67 1.27 -13.57
N LEU A 130 4.57 1.96 -13.32
CA LEU A 130 3.90 2.75 -14.35
C LEU A 130 4.80 3.95 -14.68
N PRO A 131 5.35 4.03 -15.92
CA PRO A 131 6.35 5.03 -16.25
C PRO A 131 5.70 6.41 -16.46
N PHE A 132 6.32 7.44 -15.90
CA PHE A 132 5.99 8.82 -16.17
C PHE A 132 7.18 9.57 -16.77
N ASN A 133 6.87 10.52 -17.65
CA ASN A 133 7.85 11.53 -18.06
C ASN A 133 7.95 12.60 -16.96
N SER A 134 9.08 13.30 -16.84
CA SER A 134 9.32 14.38 -15.86
C SER A 134 8.23 15.47 -15.77
N GLY A 135 7.42 15.66 -16.81
CA GLY A 135 6.28 16.59 -16.82
C GLY A 135 4.90 15.93 -16.69
N ARG A 136 4.81 14.69 -16.19
CA ARG A 136 3.58 13.89 -16.02
C ARG A 136 3.62 13.14 -14.70
N GLY A 137 2.47 12.67 -14.22
CA GLY A 137 2.40 11.92 -12.96
C GLY A 137 2.48 12.84 -11.74
N ARG A 138 1.77 12.44 -10.68
CA ARG A 138 1.59 13.21 -9.44
C ARG A 138 1.84 12.35 -8.22
N VAL A 139 2.93 11.57 -8.23
CA VAL A 139 3.24 10.60 -7.18
C VAL A 139 3.72 11.34 -5.93
N CYS A 140 4.86 12.04 -5.99
CA CYS A 140 5.32 12.85 -4.87
C CYS A 140 4.36 14.00 -4.57
N PHE A 141 3.73 14.59 -5.59
CA PHE A 141 2.72 15.64 -5.41
C PHE A 141 1.61 15.20 -4.45
N THR A 142 1.10 13.97 -4.61
CA THR A 142 -0.08 13.49 -3.89
C THR A 142 0.28 12.71 -2.64
N PHE A 143 1.27 11.82 -2.76
CA PHE A 143 1.60 10.80 -1.76
C PHE A 143 2.99 11.00 -1.13
N GLY A 144 3.75 12.01 -1.53
CA GLY A 144 5.04 12.29 -0.93
C GLY A 144 4.93 13.10 0.35
N VAL A 145 6.07 13.31 1.01
CA VAL A 145 6.19 14.24 2.15
C VAL A 145 5.86 15.66 1.68
N ARG A 146 5.14 16.42 2.51
CA ARG A 146 4.73 17.80 2.20
C ARG A 146 5.92 18.75 2.22
N HIS A 147 5.99 19.63 1.21
CA HIS A 147 6.85 20.82 1.18
C HIS A 147 6.00 22.09 1.15
N ARG A 148 6.21 23.02 2.10
CA ARG A 148 5.41 24.26 2.19
C ARG A 148 5.77 25.32 1.17
N SER A 149 7.02 25.34 0.72
CA SER A 149 7.51 26.25 -0.32
C SER A 149 8.40 25.49 -1.30
N VAL A 150 8.90 26.21 -2.30
CA VAL A 150 10.10 25.78 -3.02
C VAL A 150 11.26 25.79 -2.03
N ASP A 151 12.11 24.78 -2.08
CA ASP A 151 13.27 24.61 -1.20
C ASP A 151 14.42 23.90 -1.93
N GLN A 152 15.44 23.44 -1.19
CA GLN A 152 16.63 22.79 -1.74
C GLN A 152 16.36 21.45 -2.43
N HIS A 153 15.24 20.79 -2.16
CA HIS A 153 14.91 19.48 -2.72
C HIS A 153 13.96 19.58 -3.91
N THR A 154 13.09 20.60 -3.95
CA THR A 154 12.07 20.68 -4.99
C THR A 154 11.64 22.09 -5.36
N GLY A 155 11.40 22.30 -6.65
CA GLY A 155 10.70 23.45 -7.22
C GLY A 155 9.18 23.32 -7.13
N GLN A 156 8.68 22.22 -6.55
CA GLN A 156 7.26 21.91 -6.44
C GLN A 156 6.83 21.85 -4.97
N ALA A 157 6.28 22.96 -4.45
CA ALA A 157 5.74 23.08 -3.09
C ALA A 157 4.45 22.25 -2.87
N ARG A 158 4.56 20.92 -2.92
CA ARG A 158 3.47 19.91 -2.95
C ARG A 158 3.82 18.73 -2.03
N GLY A 159 3.07 17.63 -2.12
CA GLY A 159 3.11 16.53 -1.15
C GLY A 159 2.04 16.64 -0.07
N GLY A 160 1.85 15.55 0.67
CA GLY A 160 0.95 15.46 1.83
C GLY A 160 -0.54 15.62 1.54
N VAL A 161 -0.99 15.43 0.29
CA VAL A 161 -2.43 15.45 -0.05
C VAL A 161 -3.13 14.23 0.57
N ALA A 162 -2.44 13.09 0.58
CA ALA A 162 -2.88 11.89 1.25
C ALA A 162 -1.78 11.37 2.19
N GLY A 163 -2.21 10.75 3.28
CA GLY A 163 -1.33 10.19 4.30
C GLY A 163 -2.02 9.11 5.10
N PRO A 164 -1.28 8.38 5.95
CA PRO A 164 -1.84 7.30 6.75
C PRO A 164 -2.77 7.86 7.84
N THR A 165 -3.66 7.00 8.37
CA THR A 165 -4.29 7.30 9.65
C THR A 165 -3.24 7.29 10.75
N PRO A 166 -3.32 8.17 11.75
CA PRO A 166 -2.30 8.24 12.80
C PRO A 166 -2.15 6.95 13.62
N THR A 167 -3.24 6.19 13.77
CA THR A 167 -3.22 4.88 14.43
C THR A 167 -2.29 3.89 13.76
N LEU A 168 -2.05 4.02 12.45
CA LEU A 168 -1.23 3.09 11.71
C LEU A 168 0.23 3.09 12.16
N PHE A 169 0.79 4.24 12.57
CA PHE A 169 2.14 4.28 13.14
C PHE A 169 2.28 3.34 14.35
N TYR A 170 1.23 3.29 15.18
CA TYR A 170 1.18 2.48 16.40
C TYR A 170 0.76 1.02 16.15
N ASP A 171 0.21 0.71 14.97
CA ASP A 171 -0.05 -0.68 14.57
C ASP A 171 1.28 -1.45 14.30
N TYR A 172 2.36 -0.74 13.96
CA TYR A 172 3.68 -1.35 13.81
C TYR A 172 4.29 -1.65 15.18
N ALA A 173 5.01 -2.78 15.28
CA ALA A 173 5.95 -2.97 16.37
C ALA A 173 7.03 -1.87 16.33
N GLN A 174 7.50 -1.41 17.49
CA GLN A 174 8.46 -0.29 17.56
C GLN A 174 9.77 -0.56 16.81
N ALA A 175 10.18 -1.83 16.70
CA ALA A 175 11.37 -2.26 15.98
C ALA A 175 11.14 -2.53 14.48
N ASP A 176 9.91 -2.36 13.97
CA ASP A 176 9.61 -2.59 12.55
C ASP A 176 10.17 -1.44 11.70
N GLN A 177 11.19 -1.74 10.90
CA GLN A 177 11.91 -0.75 10.10
C GLN A 177 11.04 -0.12 9.00
N ARG A 178 9.87 -0.68 8.70
CA ARG A 178 8.92 -0.11 7.75
C ARG A 178 8.15 1.07 8.33
N ARG A 179 8.00 1.13 9.66
CA ARG A 179 7.17 2.12 10.35
C ARG A 179 7.57 3.55 9.99
N ASP A 180 8.84 3.89 10.19
CA ASP A 180 9.35 5.26 10.07
C ASP A 180 9.60 5.65 8.59
N VAL A 181 9.73 4.65 7.71
CA VAL A 181 9.71 4.84 6.25
C VAL A 181 8.29 5.12 5.76
N THR A 182 7.27 4.50 6.37
CA THR A 182 5.89 4.58 5.89
C THR A 182 5.14 5.78 6.46
N CYS A 183 5.26 6.04 7.75
CA CYS A 183 4.50 7.04 8.49
C CYS A 183 5.44 8.15 8.97
N VAL A 184 5.31 9.34 8.39
CA VAL A 184 6.18 10.48 8.68
C VAL A 184 5.42 11.58 9.42
N PRO A 185 5.84 11.98 10.65
CA PRO A 185 5.17 13.00 11.47
C PRO A 185 5.72 14.42 11.23
N TYR A 186 6.31 14.66 10.07
CA TYR A 186 6.90 15.93 9.69
C TYR A 186 6.60 16.31 8.24
N GLU A 187 6.85 17.58 7.95
CA GLU A 187 6.85 18.17 6.61
C GLU A 187 8.04 19.12 6.48
N TRP A 188 8.41 19.48 5.27
CA TRP A 188 9.39 20.53 5.01
C TRP A 188 8.74 21.91 5.17
N GLY A 189 9.36 22.73 6.02
CA GLY A 189 8.91 24.08 6.36
C GLY A 189 8.99 25.06 5.18
N THR A 190 8.71 26.33 5.48
CA THR A 190 8.94 27.41 4.50
C THR A 190 10.43 27.70 4.45
N ALA A 191 11.00 27.63 3.24
CA ALA A 191 12.40 27.94 3.01
C ALA A 191 12.75 29.40 3.38
N ASP A 192 13.99 29.60 3.83
CA ASP A 192 14.56 30.90 4.13
C ASP A 192 14.87 31.71 2.85
N ALA A 193 15.48 32.88 3.02
CA ALA A 193 15.85 33.75 1.90
C ALA A 193 16.88 33.13 0.92
N ASN A 194 17.57 32.06 1.34
CA ASN A 194 18.53 31.32 0.52
C ASN A 194 17.91 30.07 -0.13
N GLY A 195 16.61 29.83 0.07
CA GLY A 195 15.94 28.63 -0.42
C GLY A 195 16.20 27.39 0.43
N TRP A 196 16.73 27.54 1.64
CA TRP A 196 16.97 26.44 2.57
C TRP A 196 15.77 26.23 3.49
N SER A 197 15.23 25.01 3.54
CA SER A 197 14.16 24.61 4.44
C SER A 197 14.65 23.56 5.44
N GLN A 198 13.97 23.48 6.59
CA GLN A 198 14.16 22.44 7.59
C GLN A 198 12.84 21.68 7.77
N GLN A 199 12.94 20.43 8.20
CA GLN A 199 11.77 19.68 8.63
C GLN A 199 11.13 20.33 9.86
N GLN A 200 9.81 20.31 9.91
CA GLN A 200 9.01 20.75 11.05
C GLN A 200 7.93 19.69 11.34
N LEU A 201 7.57 19.54 12.62
CA LEU A 201 6.54 18.58 13.03
C LEU A 201 5.19 18.97 12.43
N THR A 202 4.40 17.95 12.07
CA THR A 202 2.98 18.11 11.77
C THR A 202 2.15 17.98 13.04
N SER A 203 0.82 17.89 12.97
CA SER A 203 -0.03 17.51 14.09
C SER A 203 -0.26 15.99 14.14
N ILE A 204 -0.73 15.48 15.29
CA ILE A 204 -1.00 14.04 15.45
C ILE A 204 -1.95 13.49 14.39
N ASP A 205 -2.85 14.31 13.86
CA ASP A 205 -3.79 13.91 12.81
C ASP A 205 -3.33 14.28 11.40
N GLN A 206 -2.07 14.66 11.19
CA GLN A 206 -1.50 15.06 9.90
C GLN A 206 -0.20 14.30 9.61
N TRP A 207 -0.30 13.00 9.36
CA TRP A 207 0.85 12.20 8.93
C TRP A 207 1.00 12.23 7.42
N ASN A 208 2.24 12.26 6.95
CA ASN A 208 2.59 12.06 5.55
C ASN A 208 2.96 10.60 5.30
N PHE A 209 2.74 10.10 4.08
CA PHE A 209 3.42 8.89 3.64
C PHE A 209 4.90 9.23 3.39
N GLY A 210 5.80 8.36 3.84
CA GLY A 210 7.25 8.53 3.67
C GLY A 210 7.89 7.69 2.57
N LYS A 211 7.09 6.97 1.77
CA LYS A 211 7.59 6.08 0.71
C LYS A 211 8.08 6.83 -0.54
N TYR A 212 7.57 8.04 -0.76
CA TYR A 212 7.93 8.90 -1.88
C TYR A 212 8.40 10.25 -1.33
N ARG A 213 9.56 10.73 -1.79
CA ARG A 213 10.24 11.88 -1.18
C ARG A 213 11.00 12.66 -2.23
N TYR A 214 10.87 13.98 -2.23
CA TYR A 214 11.66 14.82 -3.14
C TYR A 214 13.13 14.83 -2.73
N GLU A 215 13.40 14.81 -1.44
CA GLU A 215 14.75 14.77 -0.85
C GLU A 215 15.49 13.45 -1.10
N TRP A 216 14.81 12.43 -1.64
CA TRP A 216 15.43 11.18 -2.08
C TRP A 216 15.64 11.11 -3.61
N MET A 217 15.24 12.14 -4.36
CA MET A 217 15.44 12.21 -5.80
C MET A 217 16.79 12.82 -6.14
N ASP A 218 17.45 12.33 -7.19
CA ASP A 218 18.67 12.94 -7.73
C ASP A 218 18.39 14.24 -8.49
N ARG A 219 17.21 14.33 -9.12
CA ARG A 219 16.82 15.49 -9.94
C ARG A 219 15.96 16.46 -9.15
N PHE A 220 16.19 17.75 -9.40
CA PHE A 220 15.35 18.83 -8.91
C PHE A 220 14.06 18.94 -9.74
N VAL A 221 12.89 18.73 -9.14
CA VAL A 221 11.60 18.81 -9.83
C VAL A 221 11.21 20.27 -10.07
N THR A 222 11.13 20.70 -11.32
CA THR A 222 10.80 22.10 -11.69
C THR A 222 9.35 22.32 -12.10
N SER A 223 8.62 21.25 -12.42
CA SER A 223 7.22 21.34 -12.84
C SER A 223 6.33 21.65 -11.63
N SER A 224 5.40 22.60 -11.78
CA SER A 224 4.53 23.05 -10.68
C SER A 224 3.36 22.12 -10.38
N ASN A 225 3.04 21.21 -11.29
CA ASN A 225 1.82 20.39 -11.24
C ASN A 225 2.09 18.89 -11.28
N ASP A 226 3.16 18.45 -11.94
CA ASP A 226 3.49 17.04 -12.16
C ASP A 226 4.94 16.80 -11.77
N ASP A 227 5.25 15.65 -11.16
CA ASP A 227 6.59 15.37 -10.61
C ASP A 227 7.41 14.39 -11.44
N GLY A 228 6.78 13.52 -12.23
CA GLY A 228 7.47 12.57 -13.11
C GLY A 228 7.93 11.29 -12.46
N LEU A 229 7.72 11.11 -11.16
CA LEU A 229 8.17 9.90 -10.48
C LEU A 229 7.27 8.73 -10.86
N ASN A 230 7.87 7.59 -11.19
CA ASN A 230 7.15 6.37 -11.52
C ASN A 230 6.28 5.88 -10.36
N TRP A 231 5.13 5.29 -10.68
CA TRP A 231 4.26 4.68 -9.67
C TRP A 231 4.59 3.19 -9.51
N MET A 232 4.97 2.77 -8.30
CA MET A 232 5.13 1.36 -7.96
C MET A 232 3.78 0.65 -8.05
N TYR A 233 3.59 -0.18 -9.07
CA TYR A 233 2.31 -0.87 -9.28
C TYR A 233 2.31 -2.32 -8.79
N MET A 234 3.46 -3.01 -8.91
CA MET A 234 3.63 -4.34 -8.34
C MET A 234 5.09 -4.60 -7.97
N ARG A 235 5.26 -5.28 -6.84
CA ARG A 235 6.56 -5.69 -6.33
C ARG A 235 6.58 -7.10 -5.76
N TYR A 236 7.77 -7.65 -5.59
CA TYR A 236 8.00 -9.05 -5.22
C TYR A 236 7.39 -9.44 -3.86
N ALA A 237 7.27 -8.51 -2.91
CA ALA A 237 6.57 -8.79 -1.64
C ALA A 237 5.09 -9.16 -1.84
N GLU A 238 4.42 -8.63 -2.87
CA GLU A 238 3.06 -9.06 -3.20
C GLU A 238 3.04 -10.52 -3.66
N VAL A 239 4.00 -10.94 -4.47
CA VAL A 239 4.12 -12.34 -4.91
C VAL A 239 4.30 -13.27 -3.71
N LEU A 240 5.14 -12.88 -2.74
CA LEU A 240 5.32 -13.64 -1.50
C LEU A 240 4.04 -13.71 -0.67
N LEU A 241 3.32 -12.61 -0.47
CA LEU A 241 2.09 -12.61 0.33
C LEU A 241 0.91 -13.30 -0.40
N MET A 242 0.85 -13.22 -1.73
CA MET A 242 -0.10 -14.01 -2.53
C MET A 242 0.23 -15.51 -2.47
N ALA A 243 1.52 -15.90 -2.50
CA ALA A 243 1.94 -17.29 -2.29
C ALA A 243 1.60 -17.79 -0.89
N ALA A 244 1.84 -16.97 0.15
CA ALA A 244 1.45 -17.27 1.53
C ALA A 244 -0.05 -17.54 1.62
N GLU A 245 -0.87 -16.64 1.07
CA GLU A 245 -2.32 -16.76 1.12
C GLU A 245 -2.82 -18.00 0.37
N ALA A 246 -2.38 -18.17 -0.88
CA ALA A 246 -2.81 -19.27 -1.72
C ALA A 246 -2.35 -20.62 -1.13
N SER A 247 -1.14 -20.69 -0.60
CA SER A 247 -0.63 -21.89 0.05
C SER A 247 -1.33 -22.19 1.37
N ASN A 248 -1.76 -21.18 2.14
CA ASN A 248 -2.50 -21.42 3.37
C ASN A 248 -3.87 -22.06 3.08
N GLU A 249 -4.57 -21.55 2.08
CA GLU A 249 -5.88 -22.07 1.65
C GLU A 249 -5.77 -23.51 1.12
N LEU A 250 -4.77 -23.80 0.29
CA LEU A 250 -4.64 -25.08 -0.40
C LEU A 250 -3.91 -26.16 0.41
N ASN A 251 -2.88 -25.75 1.16
CA ASN A 251 -1.90 -26.66 1.74
C ASN A 251 -1.73 -26.48 3.26
N GLY A 252 -2.41 -25.49 3.85
CA GLY A 252 -2.35 -25.19 5.28
C GLY A 252 -1.18 -24.31 5.71
N PRO A 253 -1.16 -23.92 6.99
CA PRO A 253 -0.35 -22.80 7.47
C PRO A 253 1.15 -23.10 7.48
N ALA A 254 1.56 -24.36 7.64
CA ALA A 254 2.97 -24.74 7.58
C ALA A 254 3.60 -24.49 6.20
N ALA A 255 2.83 -24.68 5.12
CA ALA A 255 3.29 -24.44 3.76
C ALA A 255 3.34 -22.94 3.42
N ALA A 256 2.50 -22.11 4.07
CA ALA A 256 2.48 -20.66 3.89
C ALA A 256 3.59 -19.92 4.65
N ALA A 257 3.99 -20.45 5.81
CA ALA A 257 4.92 -19.80 6.73
C ALA A 257 6.25 -19.31 6.09
N PRO A 258 6.90 -20.05 5.17
CA PRO A 258 8.15 -19.59 4.56
C PRO A 258 8.02 -18.27 3.77
N TYR A 259 6.88 -18.01 3.15
CA TYR A 259 6.68 -16.79 2.34
C TYR A 259 6.41 -15.58 3.23
N LEU A 260 5.55 -15.73 4.25
CA LEU A 260 5.31 -14.68 5.25
C LEU A 260 6.59 -14.33 6.02
N ARG A 261 7.39 -15.34 6.36
CA ARG A 261 8.67 -15.18 7.05
C ARG A 261 9.63 -14.28 6.28
N GLN A 262 9.77 -14.45 4.96
CA GLN A 262 10.68 -13.63 4.15
C GLN A 262 10.37 -12.14 4.24
N VAL A 263 9.08 -11.76 4.17
CA VAL A 263 8.66 -10.36 4.29
C VAL A 263 8.99 -9.80 5.68
N ARG A 264 8.70 -10.56 6.73
CA ARG A 264 8.97 -10.15 8.12
C ARG A 264 10.45 -10.07 8.44
N GLU A 265 11.27 -11.02 7.98
CA GLU A 265 12.72 -10.98 8.22
C GLU A 265 13.40 -9.76 7.60
N ARG A 266 12.87 -9.23 6.50
CA ARG A 266 13.31 -7.97 5.90
C ARG A 266 12.89 -6.76 6.74
N ALA A 267 11.74 -6.82 7.41
CA ALA A 267 11.21 -5.74 8.24
C ALA A 267 11.92 -5.58 9.60
N PHE A 268 12.60 -6.63 10.10
CA PHE A 268 13.20 -6.64 11.43
C PHE A 268 14.70 -6.98 11.40
N ALA A 269 15.48 -6.19 12.14
CA ALA A 269 16.89 -6.47 12.38
C ALA A 269 17.08 -7.83 13.08
N PRO A 270 18.21 -8.54 12.90
CA PRO A 270 18.43 -9.87 13.46
C PRO A 270 18.17 -9.99 14.97
N ALA A 271 18.44 -8.93 15.74
CA ALA A 271 18.22 -8.92 17.19
C ALA A 271 16.73 -8.96 17.58
N ASP A 272 15.84 -8.44 16.73
CA ASP A 272 14.40 -8.33 16.98
C ASP A 272 13.60 -9.50 16.41
N ARG A 273 14.23 -10.35 15.58
CA ARG A 273 13.58 -11.48 14.90
C ARG A 273 13.02 -12.56 15.84
N PRO A 274 13.62 -12.91 16.99
CA PRO A 274 13.04 -13.92 17.88
C PRO A 274 11.61 -13.58 18.32
N VAL A 275 11.34 -12.31 18.60
CA VAL A 275 10.01 -11.84 19.01
C VAL A 275 9.14 -11.54 17.81
N ASN A 276 9.65 -10.75 16.87
CA ASN A 276 8.82 -10.18 15.80
C ASN A 276 8.69 -11.07 14.57
N VAL A 277 9.52 -12.11 14.43
CA VAL A 277 9.44 -13.07 13.32
C VAL A 277 9.13 -14.46 13.86
N ASP A 278 9.98 -15.03 14.72
CA ASP A 278 9.86 -16.44 15.08
C ASP A 278 8.59 -16.73 15.90
N ALA A 279 8.35 -15.95 16.95
CA ALA A 279 7.11 -16.09 17.73
C ALA A 279 5.86 -15.76 16.91
N TYR A 280 5.94 -14.75 16.03
CA TYR A 280 4.83 -14.37 15.15
C TYR A 280 4.48 -15.49 14.16
N ILE A 281 5.48 -16.07 13.48
CA ILE A 281 5.29 -17.19 12.55
C ILE A 281 4.79 -18.43 13.30
N ALA A 282 5.34 -18.73 14.49
CA ALA A 282 4.86 -19.86 15.30
C ALA A 282 3.38 -19.71 15.69
N ALA A 283 2.95 -18.50 16.07
CA ALA A 283 1.55 -18.20 16.36
C ALA A 283 0.67 -18.32 15.10
N ALA A 284 1.12 -17.80 13.96
CA ALA A 284 0.43 -17.92 12.68
C ALA A 284 0.25 -19.39 12.25
N GLN A 285 1.19 -20.28 12.62
CA GLN A 285 1.13 -21.70 12.27
C GLN A 285 0.12 -22.53 13.08
N LEU A 286 -0.54 -21.95 14.09
CA LEU A 286 -1.49 -22.67 14.95
C LEU A 286 -2.74 -23.14 14.22
N SER A 287 -3.19 -22.42 13.19
CA SER A 287 -4.34 -22.80 12.36
C SER A 287 -4.33 -22.08 11.01
N PRO A 288 -5.09 -22.56 10.00
CA PRO A 288 -5.29 -21.81 8.77
C PRO A 288 -5.86 -20.39 9.00
N GLU A 289 -6.75 -20.24 9.98
CA GLU A 289 -7.32 -18.93 10.34
C GLU A 289 -6.27 -18.01 10.97
N ALA A 290 -5.42 -18.52 11.86
CA ALA A 290 -4.34 -17.73 12.46
C ALA A 290 -3.34 -17.24 11.40
N MET A 291 -2.99 -18.10 10.44
CA MET A 291 -2.13 -17.72 9.31
C MET A 291 -2.82 -16.70 8.40
N PHE A 292 -4.10 -16.87 8.10
CA PHE A 292 -4.86 -15.90 7.31
C PHE A 292 -4.89 -14.52 8.00
N ASN A 293 -5.19 -14.46 9.29
CA ASN A 293 -5.18 -13.21 10.06
C ASN A 293 -3.79 -12.57 10.08
N ALA A 294 -2.72 -13.38 10.18
CA ALA A 294 -1.35 -12.88 10.09
C ALA A 294 -1.04 -12.28 8.71
N ILE A 295 -1.51 -12.90 7.63
CA ILE A 295 -1.36 -12.38 6.25
C ILE A 295 -2.16 -11.09 6.07
N VAL A 296 -3.39 -11.02 6.61
CA VAL A 296 -4.22 -9.80 6.59
C VAL A 296 -3.51 -8.66 7.33
N GLU A 297 -2.87 -8.92 8.46
CA GLU A 297 -2.10 -7.92 9.19
C GLU A 297 -0.82 -7.53 8.43
N GLU A 298 -0.06 -8.49 7.93
CA GLU A 298 1.16 -8.22 7.16
C GLU A 298 0.88 -7.39 5.91
N HIS A 299 -0.22 -7.67 5.20
CA HIS A 299 -0.65 -6.89 4.04
C HIS A 299 -0.93 -5.42 4.41
N LYS A 300 -1.41 -5.13 5.63
CA LYS A 300 -1.62 -3.75 6.10
C LYS A 300 -0.28 -3.04 6.26
N LEU A 301 0.64 -3.67 6.99
CA LEU A 301 1.94 -3.11 7.34
C LEU A 301 2.86 -2.98 6.12
N GLU A 302 2.82 -3.94 5.21
CA GLU A 302 3.69 -3.97 4.04
C GLU A 302 3.25 -2.95 2.97
N PHE A 303 1.95 -2.89 2.67
CA PHE A 303 1.41 -2.19 1.48
C PHE A 303 0.70 -0.87 1.75
N THR A 304 0.94 -0.25 2.90
CA THR A 304 0.36 1.06 3.22
C THR A 304 0.72 2.09 2.15
N GLY A 305 -0.28 2.85 1.66
CA GLY A 305 -0.08 3.88 0.65
C GLY A 305 0.09 3.35 -0.79
N GLU A 306 0.02 2.05 -1.01
CA GLU A 306 0.23 1.42 -2.34
C GLU A 306 -1.09 1.07 -3.07
N MET A 307 -2.23 1.56 -2.56
CA MET A 307 -3.57 1.37 -3.17
C MET A 307 -4.09 -0.07 -3.27
N LEU A 308 -3.56 -0.99 -2.47
CA LEU A 308 -3.94 -2.41 -2.50
C LEU A 308 -5.00 -2.80 -1.45
N ARG A 309 -5.02 -2.11 -0.29
CA ARG A 309 -5.74 -2.57 0.90
C ARG A 309 -7.24 -2.72 0.69
N LYS A 310 -7.90 -1.75 0.06
CA LYS A 310 -9.36 -1.78 -0.13
C LYS A 310 -9.80 -3.03 -0.90
N GLN A 311 -9.13 -3.31 -2.03
CA GLN A 311 -9.48 -4.47 -2.86
C GLN A 311 -9.21 -5.80 -2.13
N ALA A 312 -8.12 -5.88 -1.36
CA ALA A 312 -7.84 -7.05 -0.54
C ALA A 312 -8.93 -7.29 0.51
N LEU A 313 -9.38 -6.24 1.22
CA LEU A 313 -10.46 -6.36 2.19
C LEU A 313 -11.80 -6.77 1.55
N ILE A 314 -12.11 -6.27 0.35
CA ILE A 314 -13.32 -6.70 -0.38
C ILE A 314 -13.28 -8.19 -0.66
N ARG A 315 -12.20 -8.71 -1.27
CA ARG A 315 -12.10 -10.13 -1.63
C ARG A 315 -12.03 -11.08 -0.43
N TRP A 316 -11.65 -10.56 0.72
CA TRP A 316 -11.69 -11.27 2.00
C TRP A 316 -13.01 -11.15 2.75
N ASN A 317 -13.93 -10.31 2.28
CA ASN A 317 -15.17 -9.96 2.99
C ASN A 317 -14.91 -9.35 4.38
N LEU A 318 -13.96 -8.41 4.44
CA LEU A 318 -13.50 -7.74 5.66
C LEU A 318 -13.52 -6.21 5.56
N LEU A 319 -14.15 -5.63 4.53
CA LEU A 319 -14.10 -4.18 4.30
C LEU A 319 -14.81 -3.41 5.41
N GLY A 320 -16.08 -3.73 5.69
CA GLY A 320 -16.85 -3.12 6.79
C GLY A 320 -16.12 -3.26 8.14
N ASP A 321 -15.80 -4.50 8.52
CA ASP A 321 -15.13 -4.81 9.80
C ASP A 321 -13.84 -4.00 10.02
N LYS A 322 -12.98 -3.90 9.00
CA LYS A 322 -11.71 -3.18 9.12
C LYS A 322 -11.85 -1.66 9.07
N LEU A 323 -12.89 -1.14 8.43
CA LEU A 323 -13.22 0.28 8.51
C LEU A 323 -13.81 0.67 9.87
N ASP A 324 -14.60 -0.21 10.48
CA ASP A 324 -15.11 -0.05 11.85
C ASP A 324 -13.98 -0.13 12.87
N GLU A 325 -13.06 -1.09 12.73
CA GLU A 325 -11.84 -1.17 13.53
C GLU A 325 -11.03 0.13 13.43
N ALA A 326 -10.84 0.66 12.21
CA ALA A 326 -10.11 1.91 12.01
C ALA A 326 -10.79 3.11 12.69
N LYS A 327 -12.12 3.23 12.60
CA LYS A 327 -12.88 4.27 13.33
C LYS A 327 -12.78 4.10 14.84
N MET A 328 -12.88 2.88 15.35
CA MET A 328 -12.74 2.60 16.79
C MET A 328 -11.36 3.01 17.29
N LYS A 329 -10.30 2.59 16.60
CA LYS A 329 -8.91 2.96 16.93
C LYS A 329 -8.70 4.46 16.92
N MET A 330 -9.25 5.17 15.92
CA MET A 330 -9.15 6.63 15.85
C MET A 330 -9.89 7.33 17.01
N ASN A 331 -11.05 6.83 17.42
CA ASN A 331 -11.76 7.33 18.59
C ASN A 331 -10.99 7.06 19.89
N ASN A 332 -10.37 5.88 20.01
CA ASN A 332 -9.55 5.53 21.17
C ASN A 332 -8.28 6.41 21.24
N LEU A 333 -7.63 6.69 20.11
CA LEU A 333 -6.52 7.64 20.05
C LEU A 333 -6.95 9.05 20.44
N SER A 334 -8.08 9.52 19.91
CA SER A 334 -8.64 10.83 20.25
C SER A 334 -9.01 10.95 21.73
N SER A 335 -9.46 9.86 22.35
CA SER A 335 -9.90 9.83 23.75
C SER A 335 -8.79 9.39 24.71
N ARG A 336 -7.62 8.99 24.20
CA ARG A 336 -6.51 8.41 24.96
C ARG A 336 -6.93 7.22 25.81
N THR A 337 -7.60 6.26 25.18
CA THR A 337 -8.08 5.03 25.84
C THR A 337 -7.51 3.78 25.19
N GLY A 338 -7.61 2.65 25.89
CA GLY A 338 -7.15 1.34 25.39
C GLY A 338 -5.65 1.35 25.11
N GLU A 339 -5.26 0.88 23.92
CA GLU A 339 -3.85 0.82 23.49
C GLU A 339 -3.18 2.20 23.33
N TYR A 340 -3.96 3.30 23.37
CA TYR A 340 -3.45 4.67 23.21
C TYR A 340 -3.36 5.46 24.52
N ALA A 341 -3.65 4.84 25.67
CA ALA A 341 -3.66 5.52 26.97
C ALA A 341 -2.28 6.08 27.36
N ASP A 342 -1.22 5.36 27.02
CA ASP A 342 0.16 5.69 27.38
C ASP A 342 0.93 6.41 26.26
N ILE A 343 0.24 6.83 25.19
CA ILE A 343 0.87 7.59 24.10
C ILE A 343 1.04 9.04 24.55
N PRO A 344 2.28 9.58 24.53
CA PRO A 344 2.54 10.94 24.97
C PRO A 344 1.65 11.98 24.25
N THR A 345 1.26 13.01 25.01
CA THR A 345 0.48 14.15 24.52
C THR A 345 1.35 15.34 24.14
N THR A 346 2.67 15.21 24.27
CA THR A 346 3.66 16.22 23.92
C THR A 346 4.83 15.54 23.24
N LEU A 347 5.16 16.00 22.04
CA LEU A 347 6.42 15.64 21.37
C LEU A 347 7.50 16.65 21.73
N TYR A 348 8.73 16.15 21.79
CA TYR A 348 9.94 16.94 21.90
C TYR A 348 10.74 16.78 20.62
N TRP A 349 11.26 17.88 20.09
CA TRP A 349 12.02 17.83 18.85
C TRP A 349 13.18 18.82 18.83
N LYS A 350 14.17 18.52 17.98
CA LYS A 350 15.25 19.43 17.59
C LYS A 350 15.65 19.15 16.13
N ILE A 351 16.36 20.08 15.52
CA ILE A 351 17.02 19.83 14.24
C ILE A 351 18.28 19.00 14.47
N ASP A 352 18.54 18.03 13.60
CA ASP A 352 19.77 17.25 13.59
C ASP A 352 20.95 18.16 13.26
N GLU A 353 21.98 18.13 14.10
CA GLU A 353 23.17 18.96 13.96
C GLU A 353 24.09 18.48 12.82
N ASN A 354 23.89 17.25 12.33
CA ASN A 354 24.71 16.67 11.27
C ASN A 354 24.37 17.21 9.88
N ASP A 355 23.08 17.39 9.58
CA ASP A 355 22.59 17.88 8.29
C ASP A 355 21.95 19.28 8.37
N ASN A 356 21.62 19.74 9.58
CA ASN A 356 20.96 21.01 9.84
C ASN A 356 19.62 21.16 9.09
N GLU A 357 18.94 20.06 8.81
CA GLU A 357 17.64 20.03 8.12
C GLU A 357 16.66 18.99 8.68
N SER A 358 17.13 17.82 9.13
CA SER A 358 16.26 16.75 9.60
C SER A 358 15.76 16.95 11.03
N LEU A 359 14.59 16.40 11.35
CA LEU A 359 14.08 16.38 12.71
C LEU A 359 14.52 15.15 13.49
N VAL A 360 14.97 15.38 14.72
CA VAL A 360 15.05 14.37 15.77
C VAL A 360 13.83 14.53 16.67
N VAL A 361 12.99 13.49 16.73
CA VAL A 361 11.72 13.50 17.47
C VAL A 361 11.75 12.51 18.62
N TYR A 362 11.21 12.90 19.77
CA TYR A 362 11.04 12.09 20.98
C TYR A 362 9.61 12.27 21.53
N GLY A 363 9.01 11.21 22.05
CA GLY A 363 7.61 11.22 22.53
C GLY A 363 6.63 10.54 21.59
N LEU A 364 7.12 9.86 20.56
CA LEU A 364 6.26 9.11 19.62
C LEU A 364 5.94 7.71 20.15
N ASN A 365 6.73 7.17 21.08
CA ASN A 365 6.53 5.82 21.60
C ASN A 365 5.98 5.85 23.04
N PRO A 366 5.23 4.82 23.46
CA PRO A 366 4.89 4.62 24.87
C PRO A 366 6.15 4.69 25.76
N GLY A 367 6.05 5.39 26.88
CA GLY A 367 7.15 5.54 27.83
C GLY A 367 8.19 6.61 27.48
N GLU A 368 8.09 7.27 26.33
CA GLU A 368 8.92 8.43 25.98
C GLU A 368 8.36 9.72 26.62
N GLU A 369 8.33 9.76 27.94
CA GLU A 369 7.79 10.89 28.70
C GLU A 369 8.86 11.90 29.12
N GLY A 370 8.43 13.15 29.32
CA GLY A 370 9.29 14.25 29.78
C GLY A 370 10.28 14.75 28.72
N SER A 371 10.86 15.92 28.96
CA SER A 371 11.86 16.49 28.05
C SER A 371 13.15 15.64 28.08
N PRO A 372 13.67 15.20 26.92
CA PRO A 372 14.92 14.45 26.85
C PRO A 372 16.16 15.32 27.06
N GLY A 373 16.02 16.66 27.07
CA GLY A 373 17.13 17.58 27.32
C GLY A 373 16.81 19.04 26.98
N ALA A 374 17.65 19.96 27.45
CA ALA A 374 17.42 21.41 27.34
C ALA A 374 17.39 21.95 25.90
N ASN A 375 17.94 21.21 24.92
CA ASN A 375 18.01 21.64 23.52
C ASN A 375 16.79 21.22 22.69
N TYR A 376 15.79 20.58 23.30
CA TYR A 376 14.56 20.17 22.63
C TYR A 376 13.47 21.23 22.80
N SER A 377 12.84 21.59 21.69
CA SER A 377 11.55 22.29 21.68
C SER A 377 10.43 21.28 21.94
N SER A 378 9.25 21.75 22.35
CA SER A 378 8.08 20.91 22.56
C SER A 378 6.90 21.33 21.69
N GLN A 379 6.03 20.38 21.37
CA GLN A 379 4.77 20.60 20.66
C GLN A 379 3.69 19.69 21.22
N THR A 380 2.48 20.22 21.38
CA THR A 380 1.31 19.42 21.74
C THR A 380 0.99 18.38 20.66
N TRP A 381 0.63 17.18 21.09
CA TRP A 381 0.37 16.01 20.26
C TRP A 381 -0.88 15.25 20.74
N ASP A 382 -1.99 15.96 20.89
CA ASP A 382 -3.20 15.46 21.57
C ASP A 382 -4.48 15.53 20.72
N VAL A 383 -4.64 16.53 19.87
CA VAL A 383 -5.90 16.80 19.14
C VAL A 383 -6.03 15.98 17.85
N VAL A 384 -7.04 15.09 17.80
CA VAL A 384 -7.50 14.44 16.56
C VAL A 384 -8.81 15.09 16.11
N ASN A 385 -8.84 15.64 14.90
CA ASN A 385 -10.07 16.24 14.37
C ASN A 385 -11.19 15.18 14.16
N PRO A 386 -12.39 15.35 14.78
CA PRO A 386 -13.52 14.44 14.58
C PRO A 386 -13.95 14.26 13.12
N ASP A 387 -13.79 15.30 12.28
CA ASP A 387 -14.10 15.21 10.85
C ASP A 387 -13.20 14.20 10.14
N LYS A 388 -11.95 14.03 10.60
CA LYS A 388 -11.05 13.01 10.06
C LYS A 388 -11.58 11.60 10.36
N ILE A 389 -12.12 11.37 11.55
CA ILE A 389 -12.74 10.08 11.93
C ILE A 389 -13.98 9.82 11.07
N ASN A 390 -14.83 10.83 10.90
CA ASN A 390 -16.05 10.74 10.09
C ASN A 390 -15.76 10.58 8.58
N SER A 391 -14.57 10.97 8.12
CA SER A 391 -14.17 10.83 6.71
C SER A 391 -13.78 9.40 6.30
N ILE A 392 -13.51 8.49 7.25
CA ILE A 392 -13.14 7.10 6.95
C ILE A 392 -14.24 6.41 6.12
N TYR A 393 -15.49 6.61 6.53
CA TYR A 393 -16.67 6.36 5.70
C TYR A 393 -17.87 7.13 6.27
N LYS A 394 -18.82 7.49 5.41
CA LYS A 394 -19.98 8.31 5.78
C LYS A 394 -20.83 7.63 6.87
N PRO A 395 -21.18 8.31 7.98
CA PRO A 395 -22.08 7.75 9.00
C PRO A 395 -23.41 7.26 8.41
N GLY A 396 -23.86 6.08 8.84
CA GLY A 396 -25.09 5.46 8.36
C GLY A 396 -25.01 4.82 6.97
N VAL A 397 -23.83 4.80 6.34
CA VAL A 397 -23.58 4.05 5.10
C VAL A 397 -22.84 2.77 5.43
N ASP A 398 -23.35 1.66 4.92
CA ASP A 398 -22.68 0.35 4.98
C ASP A 398 -21.60 0.26 3.89
N PRO A 399 -20.30 0.20 4.25
CA PRO A 399 -19.23 0.09 3.27
C PRO A 399 -19.27 -1.19 2.43
N ASP A 400 -19.82 -2.28 2.97
CA ASP A 400 -19.92 -3.55 2.26
C ASP A 400 -21.00 -3.49 1.17
N ALA A 401 -22.04 -2.68 1.37
CA ALA A 401 -23.03 -2.37 0.35
C ALA A 401 -22.52 -1.38 -0.72
N HIS A 402 -21.42 -0.66 -0.45
CA HIS A 402 -20.90 0.39 -1.34
C HIS A 402 -19.40 0.26 -1.66
N GLN A 403 -18.99 -0.92 -2.11
CA GLN A 403 -17.59 -1.26 -2.36
C GLN A 403 -16.97 -0.48 -3.54
N PHE A 404 -17.77 -0.11 -4.54
CA PHE A 404 -17.30 0.51 -5.79
C PHE A 404 -17.87 1.92 -6.02
N TRP A 405 -17.39 2.60 -7.05
CA TRP A 405 -18.04 3.83 -7.50
C TRP A 405 -19.26 3.49 -8.36
N PRO A 406 -20.36 4.25 -8.26
CA PRO A 406 -21.47 4.09 -9.19
C PRO A 406 -21.05 4.50 -10.60
N ILE A 407 -21.71 3.92 -11.59
CA ILE A 407 -21.71 4.44 -12.96
C ILE A 407 -22.30 5.85 -12.89
N TRP A 408 -21.54 6.83 -13.35
CA TRP A 408 -22.00 8.22 -13.35
C TRP A 408 -23.22 8.40 -14.24
N GLN A 409 -24.16 9.23 -13.78
CA GLN A 409 -25.45 9.45 -14.40
C GLN A 409 -25.35 9.82 -15.89
N VAL A 410 -24.35 10.62 -16.26
CA VAL A 410 -24.10 11.00 -17.66
C VAL A 410 -23.87 9.80 -18.58
N PHE A 411 -23.21 8.74 -18.09
CA PHE A 411 -22.98 7.52 -18.87
C PHE A 411 -24.24 6.66 -18.95
N ILE A 412 -25.05 6.63 -17.89
CA ILE A 412 -26.35 5.94 -17.88
C ILE A 412 -27.28 6.57 -18.92
N GLU A 413 -27.44 7.89 -18.89
CA GLU A 413 -28.30 8.63 -19.82
C GLU A 413 -27.82 8.49 -21.27
N ALA A 414 -26.51 8.49 -21.49
CA ALA A 414 -25.92 8.29 -22.82
C ALA A 414 -25.98 6.83 -23.31
N SER A 415 -26.31 5.86 -22.46
CA SER A 415 -26.24 4.43 -22.81
C SER A 415 -27.42 3.90 -23.62
N ASN A 416 -28.44 4.72 -23.89
CA ASN A 416 -29.69 4.27 -24.50
C ASN A 416 -30.35 3.09 -23.75
N GLY A 417 -30.34 3.17 -22.41
CA GLY A 417 -30.94 2.17 -21.53
C GLY A 417 -30.12 0.89 -21.33
N GLN A 418 -28.87 0.82 -21.81
CA GLN A 418 -28.02 -0.36 -21.67
C GLN A 418 -27.26 -0.44 -20.35
N LEU A 419 -27.04 0.70 -19.68
CA LEU A 419 -26.34 0.78 -18.40
C LEU A 419 -27.31 1.18 -17.29
N VAL A 420 -27.17 0.51 -16.15
CA VAL A 420 -27.85 0.84 -14.89
C VAL A 420 -26.86 0.65 -13.74
N ASN A 421 -27.05 1.39 -12.65
CA ASN A 421 -26.40 1.05 -11.40
C ASN A 421 -27.08 -0.17 -10.78
N ASP A 422 -26.28 -1.14 -10.35
CA ASP A 422 -26.77 -2.21 -9.48
C ASP A 422 -26.59 -1.78 -8.01
N TYR A 423 -26.89 -2.66 -7.05
CA TYR A 423 -26.49 -2.52 -5.63
C TYR A 423 -27.08 -1.33 -4.86
N GLY A 424 -28.18 -0.74 -5.34
CA GLY A 424 -28.89 0.34 -4.62
C GLY A 424 -28.18 1.69 -4.62
N TYR A 425 -27.29 1.92 -5.59
CA TYR A 425 -26.67 3.23 -5.85
C TYR A 425 -27.60 4.22 -6.55
#